data_AF-A0A517QNE8-F1
#
_entry.id   AF-A0A517QNE8-F1
#
_cell.length_a   1.000
_cell.length_b   1.000
_cell.length_c   1.000
_cell.angle_alpha   90.00
_cell.angle_beta   90.00
_cell.angle_gamma   90.00
#
_symmetry.space_group_name_H-M   'P 1'
#
loop_
_entity.id
_entity.type
_entity.pdbx_description
1 polymer ?
#
loop_
_entity_poly.entity_id
_entity_poly.type
_entity_poly.pdbx_seq_one_letter_code
_entity_poly.pdbx_strand_id
1 'polypeptide(L)'
;MTTLADSRRSLSLPVRLVSRWGFRFVWLSYACFLFIMTHAPIPKQIASVTSGWDKPLHLGAYFGLAVLTAIVCLKPDPYRLSHRFIIPLLMVFAALDEILQGPVGRHPDFIDWCSDCLGIVLGMGAMQLAIWNLNNPKWLTGIPILNRFVPISMNSESSGFAR
;
A
#
# COMPACT_ATOMS: atom_id res chain seq x y z
N MET A 1 -25.93 0.69 26.09
CA MET A 1 -25.48 -0.09 24.92
C MET A 1 -24.66 0.84 24.02
N THR A 2 -23.36 0.95 24.30
CA THR A 2 -22.38 1.63 23.45
C THR A 2 -22.18 0.78 22.20
N THR A 3 -22.62 1.28 21.05
CA THR A 3 -22.47 0.60 19.78
C THR A 3 -20.99 0.44 19.44
N LEU A 4 -20.60 -0.65 18.78
CA LEU A 4 -19.21 -0.91 18.34
C LEU A 4 -18.61 0.22 17.47
N ALA A 5 -19.46 1.12 16.96
CA ALA A 5 -19.08 2.35 16.27
C ALA A 5 -18.39 3.39 17.20
N ASP A 6 -18.73 3.41 18.48
CA ASP A 6 -18.20 4.36 19.47
C ASP A 6 -16.77 3.99 19.93
N SER A 7 -16.47 2.68 19.94
CA SER A 7 -15.13 2.16 20.27
C SER A 7 -14.05 2.60 19.26
N ARG A 8 -14.38 2.75 17.96
CA ARG A 8 -13.41 3.29 16.98
C ARG A 8 -13.19 4.80 17.13
N ARG A 9 -14.04 5.51 17.89
CA ARG A 9 -13.88 6.94 18.21
C ARG A 9 -13.11 7.17 19.51
N SER A 10 -12.99 6.17 20.38
CA SER A 10 -12.40 6.31 21.73
C SER A 10 -10.87 6.43 21.80
N LEU A 11 -10.13 6.19 20.70
CA LEU A 11 -8.71 6.52 20.66
C LEU A 11 -8.54 8.02 20.78
N SER A 12 -7.90 8.46 21.86
CA SER A 12 -7.58 9.87 22.10
C SER A 12 -6.82 10.45 20.90
N LEU A 13 -7.12 11.70 20.54
CA LEU A 13 -6.46 12.43 19.46
C LEU A 13 -4.93 12.25 19.41
N PRO A 14 -4.18 12.23 20.55
CA PRO A 14 -2.75 11.95 20.52
C PRO A 14 -2.40 10.56 19.97
N VAL A 15 -3.16 9.50 20.28
CA VAL A 15 -2.86 8.14 19.78
C VAL A 15 -3.07 8.04 18.27
N ARG A 16 -4.10 8.73 17.74
CA ARG A 16 -4.33 8.80 16.28
C ARG A 16 -3.23 9.56 15.56
N LEU A 17 -2.73 10.64 16.14
CA LEU A 17 -1.65 11.43 15.57
C LEU A 17 -0.33 10.66 15.61
N VAL A 18 0.04 10.10 16.77
CA VAL A 18 1.25 9.27 16.93
C VAL A 18 1.24 8.09 15.95
N SER A 19 0.09 7.41 15.80
CA SER A 19 -0.06 6.33 14.83
C SER A 19 0.15 6.81 13.38
N ARG A 20 -0.41 7.98 13.00
CA ARG A 20 -0.24 8.54 11.64
C ARG A 20 1.20 8.95 11.34
N TRP A 21 1.89 9.55 12.30
CA TRP A 21 3.30 9.91 12.15
C TRP A 21 4.19 8.67 12.17
N GLY A 22 3.86 7.66 12.98
CA GLY A 22 4.53 6.36 12.99
C GLY A 22 4.51 5.68 11.62
N PHE A 23 3.34 5.56 10.98
CA PHE A 23 3.25 4.95 9.64
C PHE A 23 3.99 5.75 8.57
N ARG A 24 3.99 7.08 8.65
CA ARG A 24 4.77 7.94 7.74
C ARG A 24 6.27 7.74 7.92
N PHE A 25 6.71 7.65 9.18
CA PHE A 25 8.11 7.39 9.50
C PHE A 25 8.55 6.02 8.98
N VAL A 26 7.73 4.98 9.19
CA VAL A 26 7.99 3.63 8.66
C VAL A 26 8.04 3.65 7.13
N TRP A 27 7.08 4.30 6.47
CA TRP A 27 7.06 4.43 5.02
C TRP A 27 8.32 5.12 4.48
N LEU A 28 8.70 6.27 5.06
CA LEU A 28 9.87 7.01 4.62
C LEU A 28 11.16 6.21 4.89
N SER A 29 11.28 5.59 6.06
CA SER A 29 12.43 4.74 6.40
C SER A 29 12.56 3.56 5.45
N TYR A 30 11.43 2.94 5.08
CA TYR A 30 11.41 1.85 4.12
C TYR A 30 11.83 2.29 2.72
N ALA A 31 11.34 3.44 2.25
CA ALA A 31 11.75 4.01 0.97
C ALA A 31 13.25 4.34 0.94
N CYS A 32 13.79 4.95 1.99
CA CYS A 32 15.22 5.21 2.12
C CYS A 32 16.04 3.91 2.17
N PHE A 33 15.54 2.90 2.89
CA PHE A 33 16.18 1.58 2.95
C PHE A 33 16.26 0.94 1.57
N LEU A 34 15.18 0.94 0.79
CA LEU A 34 15.21 0.42 -0.59
C LEU A 34 16.24 1.14 -1.44
N PHE A 35 16.21 2.48 -1.46
CA PHE A 35 17.15 3.29 -2.23
C PHE A 35 18.61 3.00 -1.86
N ILE A 36 18.92 2.87 -0.56
CA ILE A 36 20.28 2.53 -0.11
C ILE A 36 20.66 1.12 -0.58
N MET A 37 19.75 0.15 -0.46
CA MET A 37 20.02 -1.25 -0.82
C MET A 37 20.18 -1.44 -2.33
N THR A 38 19.41 -0.72 -3.15
CA THR A 38 19.55 -0.74 -4.61
C THR A 38 20.85 -0.08 -5.06
N HIS A 39 21.35 0.92 -4.32
CA HIS A 39 22.60 1.61 -4.66
C HIS A 39 23.86 1.03 -4.00
N ALA A 40 23.70 0.09 -3.07
CA ALA A 40 24.82 -0.58 -2.43
C ALA A 40 25.51 -1.56 -3.41
N PRO A 41 26.86 -1.60 -3.45
CA PRO A 41 27.59 -2.60 -4.23
C PRO A 41 27.30 -4.01 -3.72
N ILE A 42 26.98 -4.95 -4.62
CA ILE A 42 26.79 -6.36 -4.25
C ILE A 42 28.17 -7.03 -4.08
N PRO A 43 28.49 -7.61 -2.90
CA PRO A 43 29.70 -8.40 -2.75
C PRO A 43 29.66 -9.62 -3.66
N LYS A 44 30.76 -9.89 -4.37
CA LYS A 44 30.87 -10.98 -5.37
C LYS A 44 30.48 -12.36 -4.80
N GLN A 45 30.67 -12.56 -3.50
CA GLN A 45 30.34 -13.79 -2.77
C GLN A 45 28.83 -14.06 -2.67
N ILE A 46 28.01 -13.01 -2.73
CA ILE A 46 26.55 -13.09 -2.56
C ILE A 46 25.83 -12.98 -3.91
N ALA A 47 26.49 -12.38 -4.91
CA ALA A 47 25.97 -12.21 -6.27
C ALA A 47 25.52 -13.54 -6.91
N SER A 48 26.27 -14.63 -6.71
CA SER A 48 25.93 -15.95 -7.28
C SER A 48 24.72 -16.60 -6.64
N VAL A 49 24.43 -16.29 -5.36
CA VAL A 49 23.30 -16.85 -4.60
C VAL A 49 22.02 -16.04 -4.85
N THR A 50 22.16 -14.75 -5.12
CA THR A 50 21.03 -13.81 -5.28
C THR A 50 20.56 -13.64 -6.72
N SER A 51 21.33 -14.09 -7.71
CA SER A 51 21.01 -13.93 -9.14
C SER A 51 19.63 -14.49 -9.56
N GLY A 52 19.18 -15.59 -8.95
CA GLY A 52 17.84 -16.15 -9.20
C GLY A 52 16.70 -15.43 -8.46
N TRP A 53 17.03 -14.62 -7.45
CA TRP A 53 16.08 -13.96 -6.56
C TRP A 53 15.90 -12.47 -6.87
N ASP A 54 16.70 -11.91 -7.76
CA ASP A 54 16.71 -10.48 -8.10
C ASP A 54 15.31 -9.94 -8.43
N LYS A 55 14.63 -10.54 -9.42
CA LYS A 55 13.27 -10.14 -9.84
C LYS A 55 12.21 -10.33 -8.74
N PRO A 56 12.15 -11.49 -8.04
CA PRO A 56 11.28 -11.63 -6.88
C PRO A 56 11.54 -10.61 -5.77
N LEU A 57 12.81 -10.22 -5.54
CA LEU A 57 13.18 -9.23 -4.53
C LEU A 57 12.68 -7.83 -4.93
N HIS A 58 12.88 -7.44 -6.19
CA HIS A 58 12.33 -6.21 -6.78
C HIS A 58 10.80 -6.15 -6.64
N LEU A 59 10.12 -7.19 -7.09
CA LEU A 59 8.66 -7.32 -6.97
C LEU A 59 8.20 -7.20 -5.50
N GLY A 60 8.84 -7.94 -4.59
CA GLY A 60 8.48 -7.95 -3.17
C GLY A 60 8.74 -6.61 -2.48
N ALA A 61 9.86 -5.96 -2.80
CA ALA A 61 10.24 -4.65 -2.27
C ALA A 61 9.21 -3.58 -2.65
N TYR A 62 8.89 -3.48 -3.93
CA TYR A 62 7.95 -2.48 -4.43
C TYR A 62 6.49 -2.81 -4.11
N PHE A 63 6.15 -4.09 -3.93
CA PHE A 63 4.87 -4.49 -3.31
C PHE A 63 4.74 -3.94 -1.88
N GLY A 64 5.77 -4.12 -1.05
CA GLY A 64 5.80 -3.58 0.32
C GLY A 64 5.69 -2.06 0.36
N LEU A 65 6.45 -1.39 -0.51
CA LEU A 65 6.41 0.08 -0.63
C LEU A 65 5.01 0.57 -1.02
N ALA A 66 4.36 -0.10 -1.97
CA ALA A 66 3.01 0.23 -2.41
C ALA A 66 1.96 0.02 -1.30
N VAL A 67 2.06 -1.05 -0.52
CA VAL A 67 1.19 -1.29 0.65
C VAL A 67 1.34 -0.18 1.68
N LEU A 68 2.58 0.17 2.04
CA LEU A 68 2.86 1.25 3.00
C LEU A 68 2.35 2.60 2.47
N THR A 69 2.55 2.87 1.17
CA THR A 69 2.04 4.08 0.51
C THR A 69 0.52 4.13 0.58
N ALA A 70 -0.16 3.01 0.33
CA ALA A 70 -1.62 2.92 0.46
C ALA A 70 -2.08 3.24 1.89
N ILE A 71 -1.44 2.69 2.92
CA ILE A 71 -1.77 2.96 4.33
C ILE A 71 -1.62 4.45 4.67
N VAL A 72 -0.56 5.09 4.18
CA VAL A 72 -0.24 6.49 4.51
C VAL A 72 -1.09 7.48 3.70
N CYS A 73 -1.30 7.20 2.42
CA CYS A 73 -1.83 8.15 1.43
C CYS A 73 -3.30 7.91 1.09
N LEU A 74 -3.78 6.66 1.04
CA LEU A 74 -5.18 6.38 0.74
C LEU A 74 -6.02 6.53 2.02
N LYS A 75 -6.82 7.58 2.08
CA LYS A 75 -7.91 7.75 3.05
C LYS A 75 -9.17 8.15 2.29
N PRO A 76 -10.38 7.92 2.85
CA PRO A 76 -11.65 8.36 2.28
C PRO A 76 -11.85 9.89 2.31
N ASP A 77 -10.78 10.66 2.41
CA ASP A 77 -10.81 12.13 2.50
C ASP A 77 -10.71 12.72 1.09
N PRO A 78 -11.62 13.62 0.66
CA PRO A 78 -11.69 14.16 -0.70
C PRO A 78 -10.44 14.93 -1.16
N TYR A 79 -9.56 15.35 -0.24
CA TYR A 79 -8.39 16.18 -0.54
C TYR A 79 -7.08 15.39 -0.73
N ARG A 80 -7.12 14.05 -0.81
CA ARG A 80 -5.93 13.21 -0.96
C ARG A 80 -5.81 12.60 -2.37
N LEU A 81 -4.56 12.41 -2.81
CA LEU A 81 -4.22 11.85 -4.11
C LEU A 81 -4.89 10.49 -4.33
N SER A 82 -5.66 10.39 -5.42
CA SER A 82 -6.23 9.13 -5.88
C SER A 82 -5.13 8.12 -6.23
N HIS A 83 -5.44 6.83 -6.11
CA HIS A 83 -4.57 5.74 -6.60
C HIS A 83 -4.13 5.98 -8.05
N ARG A 84 -4.96 6.65 -8.85
CA ARG A 84 -4.67 7.06 -10.24
C ARG A 84 -3.44 7.94 -10.39
N PHE A 85 -3.07 8.70 -9.36
CA PHE A 85 -1.87 9.54 -9.34
C PHE A 85 -0.72 8.88 -8.57
N ILE A 86 -1.03 8.11 -7.53
CA ILE A 86 -0.01 7.45 -6.70
C ILE A 86 0.70 6.34 -7.49
N ILE A 87 -0.02 5.52 -8.25
CA ILE A 87 0.58 4.41 -9.00
C ILE A 87 1.61 4.92 -10.02
N PRO A 88 1.28 5.89 -10.91
CA PRO A 88 2.28 6.45 -11.82
C PRO A 88 3.46 7.09 -11.10
N LEU A 89 3.22 7.79 -9.97
CA LEU A 89 4.29 8.41 -9.21
C LEU A 89 5.28 7.38 -8.65
N LEU A 90 4.78 6.25 -8.14
CA LEU A 90 5.64 5.15 -7.67
C LEU A 90 6.39 4.48 -8.83
N MET A 91 5.77 4.35 -10.00
CA MET A 91 6.44 3.78 -11.19
C MET A 91 7.55 4.69 -11.71
N VAL A 92 7.35 6.01 -11.66
CA VAL A 92 8.39 7.01 -11.95
C VAL A 92 9.50 6.94 -10.92
N PHE A 93 9.16 6.81 -9.63
CA PHE A 93 10.15 6.61 -8.58
C PHE A 93 10.99 5.34 -8.83
N ALA A 94 10.36 4.21 -9.18
CA ALA A 94 11.06 2.97 -9.54
C ALA A 94 11.97 3.15 -10.76
N ALA A 95 11.51 3.84 -11.80
CA ALA A 95 12.31 4.11 -12.99
C ALA A 95 13.54 4.97 -12.66
N LEU A 96 13.38 5.98 -11.80
CA LEU A 96 14.48 6.82 -11.35
C LEU A 96 15.48 6.04 -10.52
N ASP A 97 15.01 5.19 -9.60
CA ASP A 97 15.86 4.30 -8.79
C ASP A 97 16.72 3.40 -9.70
N GLU A 98 16.13 2.79 -10.72
CA GLU A 98 16.82 1.93 -11.68
C GLU A 98 17.83 2.69 -12.57
N ILE A 99 17.47 3.87 -13.06
CA ILE A 99 18.38 4.70 -13.87
C ILE A 99 19.57 5.18 -13.02
N LEU A 100 19.33 5.56 -11.77
CA LEU A 100 20.35 6.07 -10.85
C LEU A 100 21.29 4.98 -10.32
N GLN A 101 20.95 3.70 -10.49
CA GLN A 101 21.86 2.59 -10.23
C GLN A 101 23.09 2.56 -11.18
N GLY A 102 22.96 3.07 -12.41
CA GLY A 102 24.05 3.10 -13.39
C GLY A 102 25.32 3.81 -12.88
N PRO A 103 25.22 5.06 -12.40
CA PRO A 103 26.33 5.81 -11.81
C PRO A 103 27.04 5.14 -10.62
N VAL A 104 26.38 4.23 -9.89
CA VAL A 104 26.97 3.51 -8.76
C VAL A 104 27.62 2.17 -9.15
N GLY A 105 27.76 1.91 -10.45
CA GLY A 105 28.43 0.72 -10.97
C GLY A 105 27.55 -0.53 -10.98
N ARG A 106 26.23 -0.37 -10.86
CA ARG A 106 25.24 -1.42 -11.13
C ARG A 106 24.75 -1.29 -12.56
N HIS A 107 24.15 -2.36 -13.08
CA HIS A 107 23.61 -2.37 -14.44
C HIS A 107 22.09 -2.14 -14.37
N PRO A 108 21.58 -0.99 -14.87
CA PRO A 108 20.14 -0.78 -14.98
C PRO A 108 19.49 -1.87 -15.85
N ASP A 109 18.47 -2.55 -15.34
CA ASP A 109 17.69 -3.57 -16.05
C ASP A 109 16.21 -3.14 -16.16
N PHE A 110 15.75 -3.08 -17.41
CA PHE A 110 14.36 -2.81 -17.72
C PHE A 110 13.40 -3.87 -17.14
N ILE A 111 13.85 -5.11 -17.01
CA ILE A 111 13.04 -6.20 -16.45
C ILE A 111 12.89 -6.07 -14.93
N ASP A 112 13.86 -5.49 -14.24
CA ASP A 112 13.74 -5.19 -12.81
C ASP A 112 12.73 -4.06 -12.58
N TRP A 113 12.78 -3.00 -13.40
CA TRP A 113 11.74 -1.97 -13.41
C TRP A 113 10.33 -2.54 -13.71
N CYS A 114 10.21 -3.49 -14.63
CA CYS A 114 8.93 -4.17 -14.89
C CYS A 114 8.46 -4.96 -13.65
N SER A 115 9.39 -5.59 -12.94
CA SER A 115 9.10 -6.35 -11.70
C SER A 115 8.65 -5.40 -10.58
N ASP A 116 9.26 -4.23 -10.47
CA ASP A 116 8.87 -3.16 -9.55
C ASP A 116 7.46 -2.66 -9.85
N CYS A 117 7.17 -2.39 -11.13
CA CYS A 117 5.84 -1.97 -11.59
C CYS A 117 4.77 -3.00 -11.23
N LEU A 118 5.06 -4.30 -11.44
CA LEU A 118 4.14 -5.38 -11.07
C LEU A 118 3.93 -5.42 -9.55
N GLY A 119 5.00 -5.30 -8.77
CA GLY A 119 4.93 -5.17 -7.31
C GLY A 119 4.01 -4.02 -6.87
N ILE A 120 4.18 -2.84 -7.46
CA ILE A 120 3.35 -1.66 -7.17
C ILE A 120 1.86 -1.93 -7.42
N VAL A 121 1.53 -2.47 -8.59
CA VAL A 121 0.14 -2.76 -8.98
C VAL A 121 -0.47 -3.79 -8.03
N LEU A 122 0.26 -4.88 -7.73
CA LEU A 122 -0.22 -5.93 -6.82
C LEU A 122 -0.40 -5.40 -5.39
N GLY A 123 0.54 -4.60 -4.88
CA GLY A 123 0.46 -4.04 -3.53
C GLY A 123 -0.72 -3.08 -3.36
N MET A 124 -0.92 -2.18 -4.34
CA MET A 124 -2.07 -1.28 -4.36
C MET A 124 -3.39 -2.04 -4.53
N GLY A 125 -3.42 -3.06 -5.38
CA GLY A 125 -4.58 -3.92 -5.60
C GLY A 125 -4.97 -4.71 -4.34
N ALA A 126 -3.99 -5.31 -3.67
CA ALA A 126 -4.20 -6.04 -2.42
C ALA A 126 -4.80 -5.14 -1.33
N MET A 127 -4.31 -3.90 -1.19
CA MET A 127 -4.86 -2.96 -0.23
C MET A 127 -6.28 -2.50 -0.57
N GLN A 128 -6.58 -2.25 -1.85
CA GLN A 128 -7.94 -1.94 -2.28
C GLN A 128 -8.90 -3.10 -2.02
N LEU A 129 -8.47 -4.33 -2.31
CA LEU A 129 -9.25 -5.53 -2.03
C LEU A 129 -9.48 -5.72 -0.52
N ALA A 130 -8.46 -5.48 0.31
CA ALA A 130 -8.59 -5.52 1.76
C ALA A 130 -9.60 -4.48 2.27
N ILE A 131 -9.50 -3.23 1.81
CA ILE A 131 -10.44 -2.16 2.15
C ILE A 131 -11.87 -2.53 1.69
N TRP A 132 -12.02 -3.05 0.48
CA TRP A 132 -13.30 -3.49 -0.04
C TRP A 132 -13.95 -4.57 0.83
N ASN A 133 -13.19 -5.61 1.20
CA ASN A 133 -13.67 -6.71 2.03
C ASN A 133 -14.03 -6.25 3.45
N LEU A 134 -13.30 -5.29 4.01
CA LEU A 134 -13.61 -4.71 5.32
C LEU A 134 -14.88 -3.84 5.30
N ASN A 135 -15.16 -3.17 4.18
CA ASN A 135 -16.36 -2.34 4.01
C ASN A 135 -17.59 -3.14 3.54
N ASN A 136 -17.38 -4.29 2.89
CA ASN A 136 -18.44 -5.16 2.37
C ASN A 136 -18.24 -6.60 2.88
N PRO A 137 -18.40 -6.86 4.18
CA PRO A 137 -18.20 -8.20 4.74
C PRO A 137 -19.37 -9.13 4.34
N LYS A 138 -19.41 -9.55 3.07
CA LYS A 138 -20.37 -10.54 2.54
C LYS A 138 -20.25 -11.90 3.22
N TRP A 139 -19.15 -12.16 3.93
CA TRP A 139 -18.96 -13.35 4.75
C TRP A 139 -19.78 -13.31 6.06
N LEU A 140 -20.27 -12.14 6.49
CA LEU A 140 -21.15 -12.00 7.65
C LEU A 140 -22.63 -12.23 7.32
N THR A 141 -23.04 -12.05 6.07
CA THR A 141 -24.46 -12.14 5.66
C THR A 141 -25.00 -13.57 5.65
N GLY A 142 -24.13 -14.58 5.74
CA GLY A 142 -24.48 -16.01 5.82
C GLY A 142 -24.62 -16.56 7.25
N ILE A 143 -24.39 -15.76 8.30
CA ILE A 143 -24.51 -16.18 9.70
C ILE A 143 -25.84 -15.62 10.25
N PRO A 144 -26.90 -16.43 10.43
CA PRO A 144 -28.24 -15.95 10.80
C PRO A 144 -28.28 -15.14 12.10
N ILE A 145 -27.39 -15.47 13.04
CA ILE A 145 -27.26 -14.80 14.34
C ILE A 145 -26.77 -13.36 14.21
N LEU A 146 -25.95 -13.05 13.20
CA LEU A 146 -25.35 -11.72 13.03
C LEU A 146 -26.23 -10.76 12.22
N ASN A 147 -27.18 -11.28 11.44
CA ASN A 147 -28.18 -10.47 10.72
C ASN A 147 -29.15 -9.72 11.66
N ARG A 148 -29.27 -10.12 12.93
CA ARG A 148 -30.03 -9.36 13.95
C ARG A 148 -29.31 -8.11 14.47
N PHE A 149 -27.99 -8.00 14.27
CA PHE A 149 -27.16 -6.97 14.90
C PHE A 149 -26.50 -6.00 13.90
N VAL A 150 -26.57 -6.28 12.59
CA VAL A 150 -26.09 -5.39 11.53
C VAL A 150 -27.30 -4.75 10.84
N PRO A 151 -27.67 -3.49 11.18
CA PRO A 151 -28.76 -2.82 10.48
C PRO A 151 -28.36 -2.58 9.02
N ILE A 152 -29.09 -3.24 8.12
CA ILE A 152 -29.01 -3.07 6.67
C ILE A 152 -29.65 -1.71 6.33
N SER A 153 -28.96 -0.59 6.56
CA SER A 153 -29.48 0.73 6.19
C SER A 153 -28.44 1.66 5.54
N MET A 154 -27.46 1.08 4.82
CA MET A 154 -26.48 1.88 4.05
C MET A 154 -26.48 1.53 2.55
N ASN A 155 -27.65 1.32 1.94
CA ASN A 155 -27.75 1.05 0.50
C ASN A 155 -28.93 1.74 -0.23
N SER A 156 -29.48 2.85 0.26
CA SER A 156 -30.61 3.52 -0.43
C SER A 156 -30.57 5.04 -0.54
N GLU A 157 -29.48 5.74 -0.22
CA GLU A 157 -29.43 7.22 -0.34
C GLU A 157 -28.53 7.74 -1.48
N SER A 158 -28.52 7.07 -2.64
CA SER A 158 -27.88 7.65 -3.84
C SER A 158 -28.74 7.61 -5.11
N SER A 159 -30.05 7.36 -5.01
CA SER A 159 -30.97 7.40 -6.16
C SER A 159 -32.06 8.47 -6.05
N GLY A 160 -31.88 9.47 -5.17
CA GLY A 160 -32.91 10.47 -4.89
C GLY A 160 -32.38 11.89 -4.76
N PHE A 161 -31.69 12.43 -5.77
CA PHE A 161 -31.67 13.89 -5.96
C PHE A 161 -31.44 14.28 -7.43
N ALA A 162 -32.52 14.79 -8.03
CA ALA A 162 -32.62 15.72 -9.19
C ALA A 162 -32.06 15.24 -10.55
N ARG A 163 -32.86 14.95 -11.59
CA ARG A 163 -33.64 15.90 -12.42
C ARG A 163 -32.87 17.14 -12.85
#